data_AF-A0A1C7GZD4-F1
#
_entry.id   AF-A0A1C7GZD4-F1
#
_cell.length_a   1.000
_cell.length_b   1.000
_cell.length_c   1.000
_cell.angle_alpha   90.00
_cell.angle_beta   90.00
_cell.angle_gamma   90.00
#
_symmetry.space_group_name_H-M   'P 1'
#
loop_
_entity.id
_entity.type
_entity.pdbx_description
1 polymer ?
#
loop_
_entity_poly.entity_id
_entity_poly.type
_entity_poly.pdbx_seq_one_letter_code
_entity_poly.pdbx_strand_id
1 'polypeptide(L)'
;MCKINCIILLSIILMCGCKGDDLKESYNTFVSSVWSDSELEQIDFIIIIPHQGCSGCITYAEDFYCRYKSNKKIKFIFTHIVSMKNLRNRLKLDMDNAFIDKNNQLLVIGEADKKIYPCILQLGNGKITDIYYQSPYEDGFSIVEKYFNSVL
;
A
#
# COMPACT_ATOMS: atom_id res chain seq x y z
N MET A 1 20.13 56.12 7.16
CA MET A 1 18.80 55.67 6.69
C MET A 1 18.99 55.14 5.28
N CYS A 2 18.70 53.92 4.85
CA CYS A 2 18.09 52.73 5.46
C CYS A 2 18.84 51.52 4.86
N LYS A 3 19.58 50.77 5.67
CA LYS A 3 19.96 49.39 5.33
C LYS A 3 18.83 48.50 5.84
N ILE A 4 17.75 48.43 5.07
CA ILE A 4 16.65 47.50 5.34
C ILE A 4 17.13 46.13 4.88
N ASN A 5 17.49 45.32 5.87
CA ASN A 5 17.95 43.95 5.76
C ASN A 5 17.07 43.12 4.81
N CYS A 6 17.69 42.58 3.76
CA CYS A 6 17.13 41.57 2.84
C CYS A 6 16.81 40.21 3.52
N ILE A 7 16.73 40.14 4.84
CA ILE A 7 16.59 38.89 5.61
C ILE A 7 15.13 38.37 5.60
N ILE A 8 14.16 39.20 5.22
CA ILE A 8 12.73 38.83 5.27
C ILE A 8 12.29 37.98 4.05
N LEU A 9 13.12 37.83 3.02
CA LEU A 9 12.74 37.07 1.81
C LEU A 9 13.05 35.56 1.88
N LEU A 10 13.75 35.08 2.93
CA LEU A 10 14.18 33.67 3.04
C LEU A 10 13.23 32.78 3.87
N SER A 11 12.18 33.34 4.47
CA SER A 11 11.30 32.64 5.42
C SER A 11 10.00 32.09 4.83
N ILE A 12 9.75 32.26 3.52
CA ILE A 12 8.46 31.88 2.89
C ILE A 12 8.51 30.49 2.19
N ILE A 13 9.68 29.83 2.09
CA ILE A 13 9.83 28.59 1.29
C ILE A 13 9.57 27.29 2.09
N LEU A 14 9.32 27.35 3.41
CA LEU A 14 9.24 26.15 4.26
C LEU A 14 7.84 25.51 4.41
N MET A 15 6.86 25.87 3.60
CA MET A 15 5.51 25.24 3.65
C MET A 15 5.11 24.51 2.36
N CYS A 16 6.06 23.87 1.66
CA CYS A 16 5.72 22.73 0.81
C CYS A 16 5.72 21.47 1.69
N GLY A 17 4.63 21.26 2.42
CA GLY A 17 4.40 20.00 3.11
C GLY A 17 4.24 18.88 2.09
N CYS A 18 5.16 17.91 2.10
CA CYS A 18 5.15 16.74 1.25
C CYS A 18 3.96 15.84 1.59
N LYS A 19 2.81 16.02 0.90
CA LYS A 19 1.63 15.14 1.04
C LYS A 19 1.97 13.65 0.87
N GLY A 20 3.00 13.34 0.08
CA GLY A 20 3.47 11.97 -0.13
C GLY A 20 4.16 11.35 1.08
N ASP A 21 4.88 12.13 1.88
CA ASP A 21 5.58 11.64 3.06
C ASP A 21 4.57 11.35 4.19
N ASP A 22 3.56 12.20 4.36
CA ASP A 22 2.45 11.98 5.30
C ASP A 22 1.66 10.69 4.98
N LEU A 23 1.46 10.40 3.69
CA LEU A 23 0.76 9.20 3.26
C LEU A 23 1.57 7.93 3.54
N LYS A 24 2.86 7.93 3.21
CA LYS A 24 3.76 6.80 3.51
C LYS A 24 3.82 6.55 5.01
N GLU A 25 3.89 7.60 5.82
CA GLU A 25 3.94 7.47 7.28
C GLU A 25 2.64 6.91 7.87
N SER A 26 1.48 7.30 7.30
CA SER A 26 0.19 6.73 7.69
C SER A 26 0.13 5.23 7.42
N TYR A 27 0.59 4.79 6.24
CA TYR A 27 0.68 3.35 5.94
C TYR A 27 1.73 2.65 6.82
N ASN A 28 2.91 3.25 7.05
CA ASN A 28 3.94 2.69 7.93
C ASN A 28 3.38 2.44 9.34
N THR A 29 2.63 3.40 9.88
CA THR A 29 1.97 3.30 11.19
C THR A 29 1.02 2.11 11.22
N PHE A 30 0.19 1.96 10.19
CA PHE A 30 -0.75 0.84 10.11
C PHE A 30 -0.01 -0.50 9.99
N VAL A 31 0.93 -0.67 9.06
CA VAL A 31 1.59 -1.96 8.83
C VAL A 31 2.45 -2.38 10.02
N SER A 32 3.07 -1.43 10.72
CA SER A 32 3.85 -1.70 11.94
C SER A 32 2.96 -2.10 13.13
N SER A 33 1.65 -1.84 13.07
CA SER A 33 0.69 -2.35 14.06
C SER A 33 0.25 -3.80 13.78
N VAL A 34 0.52 -4.31 12.58
CA VAL A 34 0.12 -5.64 12.11
C VAL A 34 1.28 -6.62 12.13
N TRP A 35 2.46 -6.19 11.68
CA TRP A 35 3.67 -7.01 11.60
C TRP A 35 4.83 -6.34 12.33
N SER A 36 5.74 -7.16 12.86
CA SER A 36 6.94 -6.67 13.53
C SER A 36 7.96 -6.08 12.55
N ASP A 37 8.86 -5.22 13.03
CA ASP A 37 9.92 -4.63 12.21
C ASP A 37 10.77 -5.70 11.50
N SER A 38 11.09 -6.80 12.18
CA SER A 38 11.88 -7.89 11.60
C SER A 38 11.14 -8.65 10.49
N GLU A 39 9.81 -8.77 10.57
CA GLU A 39 9.00 -9.31 9.46
C GLU A 39 8.94 -8.33 8.29
N LEU A 40 8.80 -7.03 8.58
CA LEU A 40 8.75 -5.98 7.55
C LEU A 40 10.07 -5.87 6.79
N GLU A 41 11.22 -6.05 7.46
CA GLU A 41 12.55 -6.09 6.83
C GLU A 41 12.74 -7.29 5.87
N GLN A 42 11.96 -8.35 6.03
CA GLN A 42 12.07 -9.55 5.20
C GLN A 42 11.20 -9.54 3.95
N ILE A 43 10.26 -8.61 3.84
CA ILE A 43 9.31 -8.52 2.72
C ILE A 43 9.66 -7.34 1.82
N ASP A 44 9.33 -7.47 0.53
CA ASP A 44 9.61 -6.46 -0.48
C ASP A 44 8.32 -5.70 -0.86
N PHE A 45 7.15 -6.33 -0.69
CA PHE A 45 5.85 -5.75 -1.03
C PHE A 45 4.73 -6.08 -0.05
N ILE A 46 3.81 -5.13 0.11
CA ILE A 46 2.49 -5.33 0.72
C ILE A 46 1.42 -4.96 -0.30
N ILE A 47 0.47 -5.88 -0.55
CA ILE A 47 -0.63 -5.67 -1.48
C ILE A 47 -1.94 -5.52 -0.70
N ILE A 48 -2.54 -4.34 -0.78
CA ILE A 48 -3.85 -4.04 -0.19
C ILE A 48 -4.92 -4.28 -1.26
N ILE A 49 -5.90 -5.12 -0.95
CA ILE A 49 -6.99 -5.50 -1.84
C ILE A 49 -8.32 -5.06 -1.22
N PRO A 50 -8.98 -4.01 -1.76
CA PRO A 50 -10.32 -3.65 -1.33
C PRO A 50 -11.34 -4.64 -1.92
N HIS A 51 -12.22 -5.20 -1.11
CA HIS A 51 -13.28 -6.12 -1.59
C HIS A 51 -14.58 -5.39 -1.97
N GLN A 52 -14.55 -4.06 -2.07
CA GLN A 52 -15.56 -3.25 -2.73
C GLN A 52 -14.86 -2.16 -3.55
N GLY A 53 -15.33 -1.94 -4.77
CA GLY A 53 -14.72 -0.97 -5.69
C GLY A 53 -14.75 -1.44 -7.14
N CYS A 54 -13.68 -1.15 -7.88
CA CYS A 54 -13.52 -1.55 -9.28
C CYS A 54 -13.48 -3.08 -9.42
N SER A 55 -14.57 -3.70 -9.88
CA SER A 55 -14.70 -5.16 -9.96
C SER A 55 -13.59 -5.84 -10.78
N GLY A 56 -13.22 -5.26 -11.93
CA GLY A 56 -12.13 -5.77 -12.77
C GLY A 56 -10.77 -5.71 -12.09
N CYS A 57 -10.45 -4.58 -11.45
CA CYS A 57 -9.20 -4.36 -10.72
C CYS A 57 -9.08 -5.32 -9.52
N ILE A 58 -10.19 -5.53 -8.80
CA ILE A 58 -10.27 -6.44 -7.66
C ILE A 58 -10.09 -7.88 -8.11
N THR A 59 -10.77 -8.29 -9.18
CA THR A 59 -10.64 -9.65 -9.74
C THR A 59 -9.18 -9.92 -10.12
N TYR A 60 -8.52 -8.96 -10.77
CA TYR A 60 -7.10 -9.10 -11.10
C TYR A 60 -6.21 -9.25 -9.85
N ALA A 61 -6.47 -8.46 -8.80
CA ALA A 61 -5.73 -8.56 -7.55
C ALA A 61 -5.94 -9.90 -6.82
N GLU A 62 -7.13 -10.48 -6.91
CA GLU A 62 -7.45 -11.80 -6.36
C GLU A 62 -6.74 -12.94 -7.13
N ASP A 63 -6.65 -12.83 -8.45
CA ASP A 63 -5.85 -13.74 -9.27
C ASP A 63 -4.35 -13.58 -8.97
N PHE A 64 -3.88 -12.35 -8.81
CA PHE A 64 -2.51 -12.06 -8.37
C PHE A 64 -2.23 -12.71 -7.00
N TYR A 65 -3.14 -12.54 -6.04
CA TYR A 65 -3.05 -13.22 -4.74
C TYR A 65 -2.93 -14.73 -4.91
N CYS A 66 -3.77 -15.36 -5.74
CA CYS A 66 -3.72 -16.81 -5.93
C CYS A 66 -2.37 -17.29 -6.49
N ARG A 67 -1.74 -16.52 -7.38
CA ARG A 67 -0.40 -16.82 -7.93
C ARG A 67 0.73 -16.63 -6.93
N TYR A 68 0.63 -15.62 -6.07
CA TYR A 68 1.75 -15.16 -5.24
C TYR A 68 1.61 -15.41 -3.74
N LYS A 69 0.47 -15.93 -3.25
CA LYS A 69 0.21 -16.11 -1.81
C LYS A 69 1.25 -16.95 -1.06
N SER A 70 2.01 -17.80 -1.75
CA SER A 70 3.09 -18.59 -1.14
C SER A 70 4.45 -17.88 -1.12
N ASN A 71 4.60 -16.75 -1.82
CA ASN A 71 5.82 -15.95 -1.81
C ASN A 71 5.94 -15.20 -0.48
N LYS A 72 6.93 -15.57 0.35
CA LYS A 72 7.16 -14.96 1.66
C LYS A 72 7.68 -13.52 1.60
N LYS A 73 8.08 -13.04 0.41
CA LYS A 73 8.46 -11.63 0.16
C LYS A 73 7.26 -10.70 -0.05
N ILE A 74 6.04 -11.25 -0.12
CA ILE A 74 4.82 -10.48 -0.34
C ILE A 74 3.83 -10.75 0.79
N LYS A 75 3.30 -9.69 1.40
CA LYS A 75 2.15 -9.77 2.29
C LYS A 75 0.90 -9.20 1.61
N PHE A 76 -0.25 -9.67 2.04
CA PHE A 76 -1.55 -9.27 1.51
C PHE A 76 -2.44 -8.74 2.62
N ILE A 77 -3.19 -7.67 2.35
CA ILE A 77 -4.19 -7.12 3.25
C ILE A 77 -5.52 -7.05 2.54
N PHE A 78 -6.52 -7.73 3.07
CA PHE A 78 -7.89 -7.61 2.59
C PHE A 78 -8.63 -6.59 3.45
N THR A 79 -9.18 -5.56 2.82
CA THR A 79 -9.95 -4.50 3.48
C THR A 79 -11.29 -4.29 2.78
N HIS A 80 -12.19 -3.52 3.40
CA HIS A 80 -13.52 -3.23 2.89
C HIS A 80 -14.34 -4.50 2.59
N ILE A 81 -14.23 -5.51 3.46
CA ILE A 81 -14.80 -6.83 3.23
C ILE A 81 -16.31 -6.82 3.49
N VAL A 82 -17.10 -7.02 2.43
CA VAL A 82 -18.57 -7.16 2.53
C VAL A 82 -18.97 -8.43 3.27
N SER A 83 -18.27 -9.54 2.97
CA SER A 83 -18.61 -10.86 3.48
C SER A 83 -17.37 -11.73 3.61
N MET A 84 -17.00 -12.04 4.86
CA MET A 84 -15.94 -12.98 5.18
C MET A 84 -16.21 -14.38 4.62
N LYS A 85 -17.48 -14.78 4.53
CA LYS A 85 -17.89 -16.06 3.95
C LYS A 85 -17.57 -16.10 2.45
N ASN A 86 -17.92 -15.04 1.72
CA ASN A 86 -17.64 -14.97 0.29
C ASN A 86 -16.13 -14.92 0.02
N LEU A 87 -15.38 -14.13 0.80
CA LEU A 87 -13.93 -14.06 0.69
C LEU A 87 -13.28 -15.44 0.85
N ARG A 88 -13.62 -16.20 1.90
CA ARG A 88 -13.07 -17.54 2.15
C ARG A 88 -13.49 -18.58 1.13
N ASN A 89 -14.72 -18.47 0.59
CA ASN A 89 -15.20 -19.39 -0.42
C ASN A 89 -14.47 -19.18 -1.76
N ARG A 90 -14.15 -17.94 -2.10
CA ARG A 90 -13.46 -17.57 -3.34
C ARG A 90 -11.95 -17.75 -3.23
N LEU A 91 -11.38 -17.43 -2.07
CA LEU A 91 -9.94 -17.45 -1.82
C LEU A 91 -9.59 -18.40 -0.69
N LYS A 92 -8.72 -19.37 -0.99
CA LYS A 92 -8.03 -20.17 0.04
C LYS A 92 -6.95 -19.32 0.68
N LEU A 93 -7.35 -18.56 1.71
CA LEU A 93 -6.49 -17.62 2.43
C LEU A 93 -5.35 -18.35 3.15
N ASP A 94 -4.12 -17.98 2.81
CA ASP A 94 -2.90 -18.27 3.57
C ASP A 94 -2.72 -17.19 4.63
N MET A 95 -3.05 -17.51 5.88
CA MET A 95 -3.00 -16.56 7.00
C MET A 95 -1.57 -16.21 7.45
N ASP A 96 -0.54 -16.94 6.99
CA ASP A 96 0.84 -16.55 7.26
C ASP A 96 1.22 -15.31 6.44
N ASN A 97 0.60 -15.15 5.27
CA ASN A 97 0.90 -14.08 4.32
C ASN A 97 -0.26 -13.11 4.10
N ALA A 98 -1.42 -13.35 4.71
CA ALA A 98 -2.61 -12.51 4.57
C ALA A 98 -3.10 -11.97 5.92
N PHE A 99 -3.42 -10.69 5.93
CA PHE A 99 -4.10 -10.01 7.02
C PHE A 99 -5.50 -9.55 6.60
N ILE A 100 -6.42 -9.50 7.56
CA ILE A 100 -7.81 -9.08 7.37
C ILE A 100 -8.03 -7.81 8.18
N ASP A 101 -8.18 -6.67 7.51
CA ASP A 101 -8.52 -5.39 8.12
C ASP A 101 -10.01 -5.34 8.47
N LYS A 102 -10.37 -6.02 9.58
CA LYS A 102 -11.76 -6.15 10.04
C LYS A 102 -12.40 -4.81 10.41
N ASN A 103 -11.60 -3.85 10.83
CA ASN A 103 -12.07 -2.54 11.32
C ASN A 103 -12.03 -1.47 10.22
N ASN A 104 -11.64 -1.83 8.98
CA ASN A 104 -11.51 -0.93 7.85
C ASN A 104 -10.63 0.29 8.15
N GLN A 105 -9.57 0.11 8.93
CA GLN A 105 -8.64 1.19 9.28
C GLN A 105 -7.92 1.74 8.03
N LEU A 106 -7.77 0.93 6.98
CA LEU A 106 -7.21 1.39 5.72
C LEU A 106 -8.15 2.31 4.92
N LEU A 107 -9.46 2.31 5.19
CA LEU A 107 -10.40 3.22 4.51
C LEU A 107 -10.22 4.69 4.90
N VAL A 108 -9.49 5.00 5.97
CA VAL A 108 -9.17 6.38 6.34
C VAL A 108 -7.81 6.84 5.80
N ILE A 109 -7.00 5.93 5.25
CA ILE A 109 -5.67 6.22 4.70
C ILE A 109 -5.75 6.39 3.19
N GLY A 110 -5.06 7.40 2.64
CA GLY A 110 -5.00 7.66 1.21
C GLY A 110 -6.17 8.47 0.66
N GLU A 111 -6.09 8.74 -0.64
CA GLU A 111 -7.06 9.56 -1.37
C GLU A 111 -8.39 8.82 -1.56
N ALA A 112 -9.51 9.54 -1.44
CA ALA A 112 -10.84 8.94 -1.39
C ALA A 112 -11.20 8.15 -2.67
N ASP A 113 -10.77 8.64 -3.83
CA ASP A 113 -10.98 8.04 -5.14
C ASP A 113 -10.03 6.85 -5.43
N LYS A 114 -8.93 6.74 -4.67
CA LYS A 114 -7.96 5.64 -4.80
C LYS A 114 -8.29 4.41 -3.95
N LYS A 115 -9.12 4.55 -2.90
CA LYS A 115 -9.50 3.47 -1.96
C LYS A 115 -10.28 2.30 -2.58
N ILE A 116 -10.84 2.50 -3.76
CA ILE A 116 -11.57 1.46 -4.51
C ILE A 116 -10.67 0.57 -5.36
N TYR A 117 -9.36 0.84 -5.38
CA TYR A 117 -8.37 0.16 -6.18
C TYR A 117 -7.38 -0.61 -5.30
N PRO A 118 -6.85 -1.75 -5.78
CA PRO A 118 -5.70 -2.38 -5.15
C PRO A 118 -4.52 -1.41 -5.05
N CYS A 119 -3.85 -1.42 -3.91
CA CYS A 119 -2.69 -0.59 -3.61
C CYS A 119 -1.47 -1.48 -3.35
N ILE A 120 -0.35 -1.11 -3.93
CA ILE A 120 0.92 -1.82 -3.86
C ILE A 120 1.88 -0.92 -3.09
N LEU A 121 2.29 -1.36 -1.91
CA LEU A 121 3.31 -0.70 -1.10
C LEU A 121 4.63 -1.43 -1.33
N GLN A 122 5.64 -0.72 -1.80
CA GLN A 122 7.00 -1.25 -1.91
C GLN A 122 7.79 -0.91 -0.65
N LEU A 123 8.56 -1.87 -0.16
CA LEU A 123 9.35 -1.73 1.06
C LEU A 123 10.84 -1.75 0.75
N GLY A 124 11.58 -0.99 1.55
CA GLY A 124 13.03 -1.04 1.66
C GLY A 124 13.43 -0.90 3.13
N ASN A 125 14.20 -1.85 3.65
CA ASN A 125 14.59 -1.92 5.07
C ASN A 125 13.38 -1.77 6.02
N GLY A 126 12.28 -2.48 5.74
CA GLY A 126 11.08 -2.49 6.58
C GLY A 126 10.22 -1.22 6.53
N LYS A 127 10.55 -0.24 5.67
CA LYS A 127 9.77 0.99 5.51
C LYS A 127 9.25 1.14 4.09
N ILE A 128 8.09 1.76 3.95
CA ILE A 128 7.47 2.01 2.65
C ILE A 128 8.28 3.07 1.91
N THR A 129 8.81 2.69 0.75
CA THR A 129 9.54 3.61 -0.14
C THR A 129 8.62 4.20 -1.19
N ASP A 130 7.68 3.40 -1.71
CA ASP A 130 6.83 3.77 -2.84
C ASP A 130 5.42 3.19 -2.71
N ILE A 131 4.47 3.85 -3.37
CA ILE A 131 3.05 3.51 -3.36
C ILE A 131 2.57 3.53 -4.81
N TYR A 132 1.98 2.43 -5.26
CA TYR A 132 1.37 2.29 -6.59
C TYR A 132 -0.07 1.80 -6.47
N TYR A 133 -0.84 1.96 -7.54
CA TYR A 133 -2.21 1.50 -7.62
C TYR A 133 -2.43 0.63 -8.86
N GLN A 134 -3.33 -0.34 -8.74
CA GLN A 134 -3.90 -1.01 -9.90
C GLN A 134 -5.26 -0.38 -10.24
N SER A 135 -5.32 0.37 -11.32
CA SER A 135 -6.56 1.01 -11.79
C SER A 135 -6.73 0.78 -13.30
N PRO A 136 -7.83 1.22 -13.94
CA PRO A 136 -7.97 1.16 -15.39
C PRO A 136 -6.89 1.94 -16.16
N TYR A 137 -6.17 2.83 -15.47
CA TYR A 137 -5.17 3.72 -16.06
C TYR A 137 -3.76 3.47 -15.51
N GLU A 138 -3.62 2.63 -14.49
CA GLU A 138 -2.36 2.38 -13.78
C GLU A 138 -2.14 0.87 -13.63
N ASP A 139 -0.95 0.40 -13.99
CA ASP A 139 -0.54 -1.01 -13.92
C ASP A 139 0.48 -1.23 -12.79
N GLY A 140 0.01 -1.08 -11.55
CA GLY A 140 0.83 -1.24 -10.35
C GLY A 140 1.37 -2.66 -10.17
N PHE A 141 0.65 -3.69 -10.62
CA PHE A 141 1.13 -5.07 -10.49
C PHE A 141 2.33 -5.37 -11.39
N SER A 142 2.48 -4.69 -12.53
CA SER A 142 3.67 -4.82 -13.36
C SER A 142 4.98 -4.46 -12.63
N ILE A 143 4.92 -3.60 -11.60
CA ILE A 143 6.09 -3.26 -10.77
C ILE A 143 6.58 -4.49 -10.01
N VAL A 144 5.65 -5.21 -9.38
CA VAL A 144 5.94 -6.41 -8.61
C VAL A 144 6.45 -7.53 -9.51
N GLU A 145 5.80 -7.73 -10.67
CA GLU A 145 6.19 -8.77 -11.62
C GLU A 145 7.58 -8.50 -12.22
N LYS A 146 7.88 -7.24 -12.59
CA LYS A 146 9.22 -6.86 -13.06
C LYS A 146 10.28 -7.06 -11.97
N TYR A 147 9.98 -6.69 -10.72
CA TYR A 147 10.90 -6.88 -9.61
C TYR A 147 11.33 -8.35 -9.49
N PHE A 148 10.36 -9.28 -9.37
CA PHE A 148 10.70 -10.70 -9.21
C PHE A 148 11.27 -11.35 -10.46
N ASN A 149 10.98 -10.84 -11.66
CA ASN A 149 11.62 -11.31 -12.89
C ASN A 149 13.05 -10.79 -13.07
N SER A 150 13.42 -9.69 -12.40
CA SER A 150 14.76 -9.08 -12.50
C SER A 150 15.77 -9.59 -11.46
N VAL A 151 15.26 -10.26 -10.42
CA VAL A 151 16.05 -10.82 -9.31
C VAL A 151 16.39 -12.30 -9.54
N LEU A 152 15.76 -12.94 -10.54
CA LEU A 152 16.09 -14.28 -11.04
C LEU A 152 17.15 -14.20 -12.14
#